data_AF-A0A829C7N3-F1
#
_entry.id   AF-A0A829C7N3-F1
#
_cell.length_a   1.000
_cell.length_b   1.000
_cell.length_c   1.000
_cell.angle_alpha   90.00
_cell.angle_beta   90.00
_cell.angle_gamma   90.00
#
_symmetry.space_group_name_H-M   'P 1'
#
loop_
_entity.id
_entity.type
_entity.pdbx_description
1 polymer ?
#
loop_
_entity_poly.entity_id
_entity_poly.type
_entity_poly.pdbx_seq_one_letter_code
_entity_poly.pdbx_strand_id
1 'polypeptide(L)'
;MSVIQDDYVKQAEVIRGLPKKKNGFELTTTQLRVLLSLTAQLFDEAQQSANPTLPRQLKEKVQYLRVRFVYQSGREDAVKTFVRNAKLLEALEGIGDSRDGLLRFCRYMEALAAYKKYLDPKDK
;
A
#
# COMPACT_ATOMS: atom_id res chain seq x y z
N MET A 1 -4.00 9.84 -15.45
CA MET A 1 -2.72 9.08 -15.53
C MET A 1 -2.61 8.23 -14.28
N SER A 2 -2.19 6.97 -14.39
CA SER A 2 -1.95 6.11 -13.22
C SER A 2 -0.86 6.72 -12.34
N VAL A 3 -1.15 6.88 -11.04
CA VAL A 3 -0.17 7.39 -10.06
C VAL A 3 1.02 6.44 -9.94
N ILE A 4 0.74 5.12 -10.03
CA ILE A 4 1.76 4.07 -10.02
C ILE A 4 2.20 3.82 -11.46
N GLN A 5 3.48 4.02 -11.75
CA GLN A 5 4.06 3.79 -13.09
C GLN A 5 4.64 2.38 -13.21
N ASP A 6 5.22 2.05 -14.36
CA ASP A 6 5.86 0.75 -14.59
C ASP A 6 7.10 0.53 -13.72
N ASP A 7 7.76 1.61 -13.30
CA ASP A 7 8.90 1.59 -12.40
C ASP A 7 8.50 1.70 -10.91
N TYR A 8 7.32 1.21 -10.53
CA TYR A 8 6.79 1.32 -9.17
C TYR A 8 7.74 0.89 -8.05
N VAL A 9 8.69 -0.02 -8.35
CA VAL A 9 9.77 -0.40 -7.42
C VAL A 9 10.67 0.78 -7.11
N LYS A 10 11.08 1.56 -8.12
CA LYS A 10 11.83 2.81 -7.94
C LYS A 10 11.01 3.85 -7.19
N GLN A 11 9.71 3.93 -7.45
CA GLN A 11 8.81 4.82 -6.71
C GLN A 11 8.75 4.46 -5.22
N ALA A 12 8.84 3.17 -4.89
CA ALA A 12 8.85 2.70 -3.51
C ALA A 12 10.09 3.15 -2.71
N GLU A 13 11.13 3.69 -3.36
CA GLU A 13 12.23 4.36 -2.66
C GLU A 13 11.82 5.60 -1.86
N VAL A 14 10.58 6.10 -2.05
CA VAL A 14 9.98 7.15 -1.22
C VAL A 14 10.02 6.84 0.28
N ILE A 15 10.13 5.56 0.65
CA ILE A 15 10.37 5.10 2.03
C ILE A 15 11.60 5.77 2.66
N ARG A 16 12.64 6.09 1.87
CA ARG A 16 13.85 6.77 2.38
C ARG A 16 13.54 8.12 3.02
N GLY A 17 12.47 8.79 2.57
CA GLY A 17 12.01 10.09 3.06
C GLY A 17 11.07 10.02 4.26
N LEU A 18 10.83 8.84 4.85
CA LEU A 18 10.00 8.72 6.04
C LEU A 18 10.70 9.25 7.31
N PRO A 19 9.95 9.78 8.28
CA PRO A 19 10.48 10.19 9.57
C PRO A 19 11.22 9.06 10.29
N LYS A 20 12.35 9.42 10.90
CA LYS A 20 13.22 8.50 11.63
C LYS A 20 13.31 8.92 13.09
N LYS A 21 13.36 7.93 13.98
CA LYS A 21 13.73 8.06 15.39
C LYS A 21 15.15 7.51 15.61
N LYS A 22 15.69 7.66 16.83
CA LYS A 22 17.07 7.25 17.19
C LYS A 22 17.50 5.88 16.65
N ASN A 23 16.58 4.91 16.61
CA ASN A 23 16.88 3.52 16.28
C ASN A 23 16.08 2.96 15.08
N GLY A 24 15.62 3.79 14.13
CA GLY A 24 14.90 3.31 12.95
C GLY A 24 13.83 4.28 12.44
N PHE A 25 12.87 3.80 11.68
CA PHE A 25 11.71 4.62 11.29
C PHE A 25 10.75 4.82 12.47
N GLU A 26 10.05 5.95 12.47
CA GLU A 26 8.88 6.11 13.35
C GLU A 26 7.79 5.12 12.99
N LEU A 27 7.62 4.89 11.68
CA LEU A 27 6.73 3.88 11.13
C LEU A 27 7.24 2.48 11.44
N THR A 28 6.40 1.66 12.07
CA THR A 28 6.69 0.25 12.38
C THR A 28 5.87 -0.69 11.50
N THR A 29 6.39 -1.90 11.29
CA THR A 29 5.68 -2.96 10.56
C THR A 29 4.39 -3.36 11.26
N THR A 30 4.38 -3.32 12.60
CA THR A 30 3.17 -3.58 13.41
C THR A 30 2.03 -2.60 13.10
N GLN A 31 2.31 -1.29 12.92
CA GLN A 31 1.30 -0.30 12.55
C GLN A 31 0.72 -0.54 11.13
N LEU A 32 1.53 -1.10 10.23
CA LEU A 32 1.12 -1.41 8.86
C LEU A 32 0.45 -2.78 8.69
N ARG A 33 0.58 -3.68 9.68
CA ARG A 33 0.19 -5.10 9.56
C ARG A 33 -1.20 -5.29 8.96
N VAL A 34 -2.20 -4.57 9.46
CA VAL A 34 -3.59 -4.70 8.95
C VAL A 34 -3.73 -4.26 7.49
N LEU A 35 -3.03 -3.21 7.07
CA LEU A 35 -3.07 -2.68 5.70
C LEU A 35 -2.37 -3.66 4.74
N LEU A 36 -1.22 -4.20 5.16
CA LEU A 36 -0.47 -5.19 4.40
C LEU A 36 -1.27 -6.49 4.24
N SER A 37 -1.89 -6.99 5.32
CA SER A 37 -2.73 -8.18 5.25
C SER A 37 -3.92 -8.02 4.30
N LEU A 38 -4.63 -6.89 4.35
CA LEU A 38 -5.75 -6.63 3.44
C LEU A 38 -5.29 -6.51 1.99
N THR A 39 -4.12 -5.91 1.76
CA THR A 39 -3.56 -5.79 0.42
C THR A 39 -3.14 -7.14 -0.15
N ALA A 40 -2.53 -8.00 0.66
CA ALA A 40 -2.18 -9.38 0.24
C ALA A 40 -3.42 -10.20 -0.11
N GLN A 41 -4.49 -10.13 0.71
CA GLN A 41 -5.76 -10.79 0.39
C GLN A 41 -6.35 -10.32 -0.94
N LEU A 42 -6.33 -9.01 -1.20
CA LEU A 42 -6.78 -8.45 -2.48
C LEU A 42 -5.93 -8.92 -3.65
N PHE A 43 -4.61 -9.08 -3.46
CA PHE A 43 -3.72 -9.61 -4.48
C PHE A 43 -4.10 -11.05 -4.83
N ASP A 44 -4.22 -11.92 -3.83
CA ASP A 44 -4.54 -13.34 -4.03
C ASP A 44 -5.87 -13.51 -4.77
N GLU A 45 -6.90 -12.77 -4.36
CA GLU A 45 -8.21 -12.82 -5.01
C GLU A 45 -8.21 -12.23 -6.42
N ALA A 46 -7.51 -11.12 -6.64
CA ALA A 46 -7.40 -10.51 -7.96
C ALA A 46 -6.61 -11.40 -8.93
N GLN A 47 -5.56 -12.06 -8.45
CA GLN A 47 -4.67 -12.93 -9.23
C GLN A 47 -5.39 -14.19 -9.72
N GLN A 48 -6.39 -14.67 -8.97
CA GLN A 48 -7.25 -15.81 -9.36
C GLN A 48 -8.34 -15.41 -10.35
N SER A 49 -8.61 -14.11 -10.54
CA SER A 49 -9.66 -13.64 -11.44
C SER A 49 -9.19 -13.59 -12.90
N ALA A 50 -9.84 -14.34 -13.77
CA ALA A 50 -9.60 -14.27 -15.21
C ALA A 50 -10.12 -12.96 -15.85
N ASN A 51 -11.05 -12.26 -15.18
CA ASN A 51 -11.69 -11.07 -15.71
C ASN A 51 -10.76 -9.85 -15.64
N PRO A 52 -10.68 -9.02 -16.70
CA PRO A 52 -9.87 -7.80 -16.68
C PRO A 52 -10.47 -6.71 -15.77
N THR A 53 -11.78 -6.79 -15.49
CA THR A 53 -12.50 -5.87 -14.61
C THR A 53 -12.80 -6.51 -13.25
N LEU A 54 -12.69 -5.74 -12.18
CA LEU A 54 -12.95 -6.19 -10.82
C LEU A 54 -14.43 -6.59 -10.62
N PRO A 55 -14.72 -7.79 -10.09
CA PRO A 55 -16.08 -8.14 -9.68
C PRO A 55 -16.51 -7.26 -8.50
N ARG A 56 -17.82 -7.13 -8.30
CA ARG A 56 -18.42 -6.29 -7.24
C ARG A 56 -17.81 -6.53 -5.86
N GLN A 57 -17.60 -7.79 -5.49
CA GLN A 57 -17.04 -8.17 -4.20
C GLN A 57 -15.62 -7.61 -3.99
N LEU A 58 -14.75 -7.64 -5.01
CA LEU A 58 -13.42 -7.05 -4.95
C LEU A 58 -13.49 -5.52 -4.89
N LYS A 59 -14.41 -4.90 -5.64
CA LYS A 59 -14.63 -3.44 -5.57
C LYS A 59 -15.00 -3.01 -4.15
N GLU A 60 -15.90 -3.74 -3.47
CA GLU A 60 -16.29 -3.48 -2.08
C GLU A 60 -15.10 -3.64 -1.12
N LYS A 61 -14.24 -4.65 -1.31
CA LYS A 61 -13.01 -4.82 -0.52
C LYS A 61 -11.98 -3.71 -0.75
N VAL A 62 -11.85 -3.19 -1.98
CA VAL A 62 -11.02 -2.01 -2.27
C VAL A 62 -11.54 -0.77 -1.55
N GLN A 63 -12.86 -0.55 -1.52
CA GLN A 63 -13.44 0.55 -0.73
C GLN A 63 -13.18 0.37 0.76
N TYR A 64 -13.27 -0.85 1.28
CA TYR A 64 -12.94 -1.14 2.67
C TYR A 64 -11.46 -0.86 2.98
N LEU A 65 -10.54 -1.24 2.09
CA LEU A 65 -9.13 -0.93 2.22
C LEU A 65 -8.90 0.60 2.29
N ARG A 66 -9.59 1.38 1.46
CA ARG A 66 -9.53 2.85 1.49
C ARG A 66 -9.96 3.40 2.86
N VAL A 67 -11.07 2.91 3.42
CA VAL A 67 -11.52 3.28 4.78
C VAL A 67 -10.44 2.96 5.81
N ARG A 68 -9.79 1.78 5.70
CA ARG A 68 -8.72 1.38 6.62
C ARG A 68 -7.49 2.27 6.52
N PHE A 69 -7.09 2.70 5.33
CA PHE A 69 -6.00 3.66 5.17
C PHE A 69 -6.31 4.99 5.86
N VAL A 70 -7.52 5.53 5.67
CA VAL A 70 -7.95 6.78 6.31
C VAL A 70 -7.98 6.63 7.84
N TYR A 71 -8.59 5.55 8.34
CA TYR A 71 -8.69 5.30 9.78
C TYR A 71 -7.32 5.16 10.44
N GLN A 72 -6.41 4.35 9.87
CA GLN A 72 -5.07 4.16 10.43
C GLN A 72 -4.24 5.45 10.34
N SER A 73 -4.43 6.25 9.28
CA SER A 73 -3.82 7.58 9.17
C SER A 73 -4.35 8.58 10.21
N GLY A 74 -5.59 8.42 10.67
CA GLY A 74 -6.15 9.23 11.76
C GLY A 74 -5.63 8.83 13.14
N ARG A 75 -5.21 7.58 13.31
CA ARG A 75 -4.72 7.05 14.60
C ARG A 75 -3.22 7.23 14.80
N GLU A 76 -2.44 7.17 13.73
CA GLU A 76 -0.99 7.07 13.78
C GLU A 76 -0.37 8.05 12.76
N ASP A 77 0.27 9.12 13.22
CA ASP A 77 0.85 10.15 12.35
C ASP A 77 1.95 9.62 11.42
N ALA A 78 2.71 8.61 11.88
CA ALA A 78 3.69 7.92 11.04
C ALA A 78 3.03 7.22 9.85
N VAL A 79 1.85 6.60 10.06
CA VAL A 79 1.06 5.97 8.99
C VAL A 79 0.51 7.03 8.04
N LYS A 80 0.01 8.15 8.56
CA LYS A 80 -0.45 9.28 7.75
C LYS A 80 0.63 9.82 6.82
N THR A 81 1.84 9.99 7.35
CA THR A 81 2.99 10.45 6.57
C THR A 81 3.38 9.44 5.50
N PHE A 82 3.38 8.15 5.84
CA PHE A 82 3.59 7.08 4.86
C PHE A 82 2.56 7.10 3.73
N VAL A 83 1.27 7.13 4.07
CA VAL A 83 0.16 7.15 3.11
C VAL A 83 0.25 8.35 2.18
N ARG A 84 0.58 9.53 2.71
CA ARG A 84 0.75 10.76 1.94
C ARG A 84 1.97 10.69 1.03
N ASN A 85 3.15 10.35 1.56
CA ASN A 85 4.38 10.34 0.79
C ASN A 85 4.31 9.31 -0.35
N ALA A 86 3.75 8.14 -0.10
CA ALA A 86 3.56 7.09 -1.09
C ALA A 86 2.31 7.27 -1.98
N LYS A 87 1.53 8.34 -1.77
CA LYS A 87 0.30 8.68 -2.52
C LYS A 87 -0.72 7.54 -2.58
N LEU A 88 -0.89 6.79 -1.49
CA LEU A 88 -1.65 5.53 -1.50
C LEU A 88 -3.15 5.71 -1.73
N LEU A 89 -3.75 6.79 -1.23
CA LEU A 89 -5.17 7.07 -1.46
C LEU A 89 -5.45 7.46 -2.91
N GLU A 90 -4.58 8.29 -3.51
CA GLU A 90 -4.65 8.67 -4.92
C GLU A 90 -4.41 7.44 -5.83
N ALA A 91 -3.45 6.59 -5.46
CA ALA A 91 -3.17 5.35 -6.17
C ALA A 91 -4.36 4.39 -6.13
N LEU A 92 -5.02 4.22 -4.97
CA LEU A 92 -6.24 3.41 -4.84
C LEU A 92 -7.39 3.95 -5.69
N GLU A 93 -7.59 5.28 -5.69
CA GLU A 93 -8.62 5.92 -6.50
C GLU A 93 -8.36 5.73 -8.00
N GLY A 94 -7.10 5.81 -8.42
CA GLY A 94 -6.68 5.61 -9.81
C GLY A 94 -6.83 4.19 -10.36
N ILE A 95 -7.10 3.17 -9.52
CA ILE A 95 -7.33 1.79 -9.97
C ILE A 95 -8.63 1.67 -10.77
N GLY A 96 -9.66 2.43 -10.39
CA GLY A 96 -11.01 2.28 -10.95
C GLY A 96 -11.52 0.85 -10.79
N ASP A 97 -11.83 0.19 -11.89
CA ASP A 97 -12.24 -1.21 -11.93
C ASP A 97 -11.22 -2.14 -12.59
N SER A 98 -9.98 -1.68 -12.79
CA SER A 98 -8.94 -2.48 -13.43
C SER A 98 -8.37 -3.55 -12.49
N ARG A 99 -8.44 -4.83 -12.91
CA ARG A 99 -7.73 -5.93 -12.21
C ARG A 99 -6.23 -5.68 -12.20
N ASP A 100 -5.65 -5.32 -13.34
CA ASP A 100 -4.22 -5.08 -13.45
C ASP A 100 -3.78 -3.84 -12.66
N GLY A 101 -4.65 -2.82 -12.58
CA GLY A 101 -4.47 -1.69 -11.68
C GLY A 101 -4.40 -2.11 -10.20
N LEU A 102 -5.30 -3.00 -9.76
CA LEU A 102 -5.28 -3.55 -8.41
C LEU A 102 -4.02 -4.38 -8.14
N LEU A 103 -3.66 -5.28 -9.05
CA LEU A 103 -2.44 -6.09 -8.91
C LEU A 103 -1.19 -5.21 -8.82
N ARG A 104 -1.13 -4.14 -9.62
CA ARG A 104 -0.03 -3.16 -9.59
C ARG A 104 0.01 -2.41 -8.26
N PHE A 105 -1.13 -2.00 -7.72
CA PHE A 105 -1.22 -1.40 -6.39
C PHE A 105 -0.69 -2.35 -5.31
N CYS A 106 -1.10 -3.62 -5.33
CA CYS A 106 -0.63 -4.59 -4.35
C CYS A 106 0.88 -4.82 -4.41
N ARG A 107 1.45 -4.96 -5.62
CA ARG A 107 2.91 -5.09 -5.81
C ARG A 107 3.66 -3.83 -5.38
N TYR A 108 3.07 -2.65 -5.56
CA TYR A 108 3.64 -1.41 -5.05
C TYR A 108 3.67 -1.38 -3.51
N MET A 109 2.60 -1.82 -2.86
CA MET A 109 2.58 -1.98 -1.40
C MET A 109 3.62 -2.99 -0.89
N GLU A 110 3.81 -4.10 -1.60
CA GLU A 110 4.88 -5.06 -1.30
C GLU A 110 6.27 -4.43 -1.45
N ALA A 111 6.51 -3.67 -2.52
CA ALA A 111 7.78 -2.96 -2.72
C ALA A 111 8.04 -1.95 -1.59
N LEU A 112 7.03 -1.18 -1.18
CA LEU A 112 7.13 -0.25 -0.05
C LEU A 112 7.51 -0.98 1.25
N ALA A 113 6.87 -2.11 1.54
CA ALA A 113 7.19 -2.93 2.71
C ALA A 113 8.62 -3.51 2.64
N ALA A 114 9.04 -3.98 1.46
CA ALA A 114 10.37 -4.50 1.24
C ALA A 114 11.46 -3.44 1.44
N TYR A 115 11.30 -2.24 0.86
CA TYR A 115 12.24 -1.13 1.08
C TYR A 115 12.29 -0.69 2.53
N LYS A 116 11.14 -0.66 3.23
CA LYS A 116 11.11 -0.35 4.67
C LYS A 116 11.92 -1.36 5.46
N LYS A 117 11.72 -2.67 5.21
CA LYS A 117 12.46 -3.74 5.90
C LYS A 117 13.94 -3.74 5.57
N TYR A 118 14.30 -3.45 4.32
CA TYR A 118 15.70 -3.32 3.88
C TYR A 118 16.41 -2.16 4.60
N LEU A 119 15.75 -1.01 4.72
CA LEU A 119 16.30 0.20 5.35
C LEU A 119 16.25 0.18 6.88
N ASP A 120 15.36 -0.62 7.47
CA ASP A 120 15.21 -0.81 8.91
C ASP A 120 15.04 -2.29 9.27
N PRO A 121 16.14 -3.08 9.19
CA PRO A 121 16.08 -4.52 9.39
C PRO A 121 15.75 -4.91 10.84
N LYS A 122 15.95 -3.99 11.79
CA LYS A 122 15.73 -4.21 13.23
C LYS A 122 14.27 -4.02 13.65
N ASP A 123 13.46 -3.35 12.83
CA ASP A 123 12.01 -3.26 13.04
C ASP A 123 11.38 -4.67 12.96
N LYS A 124 10.70 -5.06 14.04
CA LYS A 124 10.07 -6.37 14.22
C LYS A 124 8.59 -6.34 13.87
#